data_AF-A0A9C8ZU44-F1
#
_entry.id   AF-A0A9C8ZU44-F1
#
_cell.length_a   1.000
_cell.length_b   1.000
_cell.length_c   1.000
_cell.angle_alpha   90.00
_cell.angle_beta   90.00
_cell.angle_gamma   90.00
#
_symmetry.space_group_name_H-M   'P 1'
#
loop_
_entity.id
_entity.type
_entity.pdbx_description
1 polymer ?
#
loop_
_entity_poly.entity_id
_entity_poly.type
_entity_poly.pdbx_seq_one_letter_code
_entity_poly.pdbx_strand_id
1 'polypeptide(L)'
;MSVYKLTYVMDSGIHGKGLFAKEDIESNAYLGEYEGPEAKRNGSHVLWVFDEDRVVGRSGRNKLRYLNHSKEYCAEFDGFELYSSRHI
;
A
#
# COMPACT_ATOMS: atom_id res chain seq x y z
N MET A 1 -5.36 -6.84 13.05
CA MET A 1 -4.68 -7.96 12.36
C MET A 1 -3.62 -7.39 11.43
N SER A 2 -2.55 -8.12 11.14
CA SER A 2 -1.41 -7.61 10.35
C SER A 2 -1.62 -7.91 8.86
N VAL A 3 -1.35 -6.93 7.96
CA VAL A 3 -1.45 -7.08 6.49
C VAL A 3 -0.76 -8.33 5.98
N TYR A 4 0.31 -8.74 6.66
CA TYR A 4 1.12 -9.87 6.27
C TYR A 4 0.34 -11.20 6.32
N LYS A 5 -0.67 -11.29 7.19
CA LYS A 5 -1.56 -12.47 7.27
C LYS A 5 -2.57 -12.45 6.13
N LEU A 6 -3.22 -11.30 5.88
CA LEU A 6 -4.29 -11.15 4.89
C LEU A 6 -3.81 -11.14 3.43
N THR A 7 -2.51 -10.97 3.17
CA THR A 7 -2.01 -10.71 1.80
C THR A 7 -0.84 -11.58 1.35
N TYR A 8 -0.74 -11.78 0.04
CA TYR A 8 0.39 -12.43 -0.63
C TYR A 8 0.82 -11.67 -1.89
N VAL A 9 2.04 -11.94 -2.35
CA VAL A 9 2.65 -11.28 -3.52
C VAL A 9 2.78 -12.28 -4.65
N MET A 10 2.33 -11.91 -5.84
CA MET A 10 2.51 -12.71 -7.07
C MET A 10 2.70 -11.79 -8.28
N ASP A 11 2.91 -12.35 -9.47
CA ASP A 11 2.96 -11.56 -10.71
C ASP A 11 1.61 -10.89 -10.98
N SER A 12 1.67 -9.60 -11.31
CA SER A 12 0.50 -8.78 -11.60
C SER A 12 0.22 -8.78 -13.10
N GLY A 13 -1.06 -8.85 -13.46
CA GLY A 13 -1.51 -8.63 -14.83
C GLY A 13 -1.41 -7.16 -15.29
N ILE A 14 -1.07 -6.23 -14.38
CA ILE A 14 -0.89 -4.80 -14.69
C ILE A 14 0.59 -4.50 -14.94
N HIS A 15 1.43 -4.68 -13.92
CA HIS A 15 2.86 -4.41 -14.01
C HIS A 15 3.63 -5.06 -12.86
N GLY A 16 4.71 -5.78 -13.18
CA GLY A 16 5.62 -6.36 -12.18
C GLY A 16 4.91 -7.31 -11.20
N LYS A 17 5.14 -7.12 -9.90
CA LYS A 17 4.45 -7.84 -8.84
C LYS A 17 3.23 -7.06 -8.34
N GLY A 18 2.24 -7.78 -7.84
CA GLY A 18 1.02 -7.26 -7.21
C GLY A 18 0.88 -7.76 -5.78
N LEU A 19 0.08 -7.08 -4.97
CA LEU A 19 -0.35 -7.51 -3.64
C LEU A 19 -1.82 -7.96 -3.70
N PHE A 20 -2.10 -9.18 -3.26
CA PHE A 20 -3.41 -9.82 -3.39
C PHE A 20 -3.93 -10.25 -2.02
N ALA A 21 -5.24 -10.14 -1.82
CA ALA A 21 -5.93 -10.63 -0.63
C ALA A 21 -5.97 -12.17 -0.63
N LYS A 22 -5.82 -12.78 0.54
CA LYS A 22 -5.91 -14.24 0.75
C LYS A 22 -7.28 -14.69 1.21
N GLU A 23 -8.04 -13.77 1.77
CA GLU A 23 -9.35 -13.96 2.37
C GLU A 23 -10.16 -12.69 2.13
N ASP A 24 -11.46 -12.76 2.38
CA ASP A 24 -12.36 -11.61 2.24
C ASP A 24 -11.94 -10.50 3.21
N ILE A 25 -11.99 -9.26 2.73
CA ILE A 25 -11.64 -8.08 3.51
C ILE A 25 -12.82 -7.11 3.47
N GLU A 26 -13.36 -6.80 4.65
CA GLU A 26 -14.43 -5.82 4.80
C GLU A 26 -14.02 -4.42 4.31
N SER A 27 -15.01 -3.61 3.93
CA SER A 27 -14.78 -2.19 3.61
C SER A 27 -14.27 -1.41 4.82
N ASN A 28 -13.40 -0.42 4.59
CA ASN A 28 -12.76 0.41 5.62
C ASN A 28 -11.87 -0.37 6.61
N ALA A 29 -11.46 -1.59 6.25
CA ALA A 29 -10.56 -2.38 7.06
C ALA A 29 -9.15 -1.80 7.00
N TYR A 30 -8.51 -1.65 8.16
CA TYR A 30 -7.08 -1.36 8.24
C TYR A 30 -6.27 -2.53 7.69
N LEU A 31 -5.52 -2.28 6.63
CA LEU A 31 -4.68 -3.27 5.99
C LEU A 31 -3.30 -3.26 6.62
N GLY A 32 -2.67 -2.09 6.77
CA GLY A 32 -1.35 -1.97 7.38
C GLY A 32 -0.68 -0.64 7.09
N GLU A 33 0.47 -0.41 7.71
CA GLU A 33 1.29 0.77 7.43
C GLU A 33 2.32 0.48 6.32
N TYR A 34 2.60 1.45 5.46
CA TYR A 34 3.66 1.39 4.46
C TYR A 34 4.99 1.57 5.16
N GLU A 35 5.72 0.50 5.47
CA GLU A 35 6.89 0.57 6.35
C GLU A 35 8.18 0.80 5.54
N GLY A 36 9.09 1.62 6.08
CA GLY A 36 10.41 1.84 5.51
C GLY A 36 11.10 3.09 6.04
N PRO A 37 12.40 3.29 5.74
CA PRO A 37 13.09 4.52 6.11
C PRO A 37 12.55 5.72 5.32
N GLU A 38 12.76 6.91 5.87
CA GLU A 38 12.46 8.17 5.18
C GLU A 38 13.20 8.24 3.83
N ALA A 39 12.49 8.68 2.79
CA ALA A 39 13.01 8.87 1.45
C ALA A 39 13.28 10.35 1.18
N LYS A 40 14.47 10.63 0.65
CA LYS A 40 14.90 11.99 0.23
C LYS A 40 14.95 12.17 -1.30
N ARG A 41 14.62 11.12 -2.06
CA ARG A 41 14.65 11.08 -3.53
C ARG A 41 13.61 10.12 -4.06
N ASN A 42 13.19 10.34 -5.30
CA ASN A 42 12.25 9.46 -5.99
C ASN A 42 12.80 8.04 -6.15
N GLY A 43 11.87 7.08 -6.21
CA GLY A 43 12.15 5.68 -6.52
C GLY A 43 10.85 4.90 -6.69
N SER A 44 10.91 3.75 -7.34
CA SER A 44 9.72 2.96 -7.72
C SER A 44 8.85 2.48 -6.56
N HIS A 45 9.38 2.54 -5.33
CA HIS A 45 8.68 2.15 -4.11
C HIS A 45 8.67 3.27 -3.06
N VAL A 46 8.84 4.52 -3.48
CA VAL A 46 8.72 5.67 -2.59
C VAL A 46 7.27 6.15 -2.58
N LEU A 47 6.66 6.16 -1.39
CA LEU A 47 5.38 6.81 -1.17
C LEU A 47 5.65 8.20 -0.59
N TRP A 48 5.15 9.24 -1.26
CA TRP A 48 5.18 10.61 -0.77
C TRP A 48 3.83 10.96 -0.19
N VAL A 49 3.81 11.44 1.05
CA VAL A 49 2.61 11.80 1.81
C VAL A 49 2.70 13.28 2.16
N PHE A 50 1.56 13.97 2.05
CA PHE A 50 1.40 15.30 2.61
C PHE A 50 0.95 15.15 4.06
N ASP A 51 1.76 15.67 4.98
CA ASP A 51 1.50 15.71 6.41
C ASP A 51 1.51 17.17 6.85
N GLU A 52 0.32 17.71 7.12
CA GLU A 52 0.10 19.15 7.33
C GLU A 52 0.73 19.99 6.19
N ASP A 53 1.79 20.74 6.51
CA ASP A 53 2.52 21.61 5.58
C ASP A 53 3.80 20.96 5.02
N ARG A 54 4.02 19.66 5.24
CA ARG A 54 5.25 18.96 4.88
C ARG A 54 4.97 17.81 3.93
N VAL A 55 5.95 17.55 3.06
CA VAL A 55 5.97 16.36 2.21
C VAL A 55 6.97 15.37 2.80
N VAL A 56 6.48 14.22 3.25
CA VAL A 56 7.31 13.17 3.84
C VAL A 56 7.36 11.98 2.88
N GLY A 57 8.57 11.57 2.53
CA GLY A 57 8.79 10.39 1.68
C GLY A 57 9.10 9.16 2.51
N ARG A 58 8.65 7.99 2.07
CA ARG A 58 9.02 6.71 2.69
C ARG A 58 9.37 5.66 1.67
N SER A 59 10.56 5.05 1.82
CA SER A 59 11.08 4.02 0.93
C SER A 59 10.61 2.64 1.36
N GLY A 60 9.54 2.14 0.73
CA GLY A 60 8.84 0.92 1.16
C GLY A 60 9.71 -0.33 1.24
N ARG A 61 9.65 -1.03 2.37
CA ARG A 61 10.38 -2.27 2.68
C ARG A 61 9.48 -3.45 3.00
N ASN A 62 8.18 -3.22 3.21
CA ASN A 62 7.22 -4.29 3.39
C ASN A 62 6.49 -4.68 2.09
N LYS A 63 5.50 -5.58 2.21
CA LYS A 63 4.71 -6.11 1.09
C LYS A 63 3.88 -5.04 0.38
N LEU A 64 3.51 -3.94 1.05
CA LEU A 64 2.68 -2.88 0.46
C LEU A 64 3.36 -2.19 -0.72
N ARG A 65 4.69 -2.28 -0.85
CA ARG A 65 5.43 -1.76 -2.01
C ARG A 65 5.03 -2.41 -3.35
N TYR A 66 4.32 -3.53 -3.31
CA TYR A 66 3.83 -4.25 -4.49
C TYR A 66 2.38 -3.92 -4.85
N LEU A 67 1.75 -2.94 -4.19
CA LEU A 67 0.48 -2.41 -4.67
C LEU A 67 0.68 -1.78 -6.05
N ASN A 68 -0.21 -2.10 -6.98
CA ASN A 68 -0.27 -1.41 -8.27
C ASN A 68 -1.17 -0.17 -8.16
N HIS A 69 -0.88 0.84 -8.98
CA HIS A 69 -1.74 2.00 -9.13
C HIS A 69 -2.84 1.72 -10.17
N SER A 70 -4.08 2.06 -9.84
CA SER A 70 -5.25 1.91 -10.71
C SER A 70 -6.27 3.01 -10.41
N LYS A 71 -7.03 3.44 -11.42
CA LYS A 71 -8.21 4.31 -11.23
C LYS A 71 -9.37 3.54 -10.61
N GLU A 72 -9.49 2.25 -10.91
CA GLU A 72 -10.40 1.33 -10.25
C GLU A 72 -9.65 0.65 -9.11
N TYR A 73 -9.61 1.31 -7.96
CA TYR A 73 -8.89 0.86 -6.77
C TYR A 73 -9.83 0.15 -5.79
N CYS A 74 -9.24 -0.64 -4.89
CA CYS A 74 -9.94 -1.28 -3.77
C CYS A 74 -9.35 -0.94 -2.41
N ALA A 75 -8.25 -0.18 -2.38
CA ALA A 75 -7.60 0.30 -1.18
C ALA A 75 -6.95 1.65 -1.46
N GLU A 76 -6.85 2.49 -0.43
CA GLU A 76 -6.27 3.82 -0.48
C GLU A 76 -5.40 4.09 0.74
N PHE A 77 -4.44 5.00 0.57
CA PHE A 77 -3.57 5.45 1.66
C PHE A 77 -4.19 6.67 2.33
N ASP A 78 -4.33 6.61 3.66
CA ASP A 78 -4.44 7.79 4.52
C ASP A 78 -3.11 7.93 5.27
N GLY A 79 -2.36 8.97 4.91
CA GLY A 79 -0.96 9.07 5.30
C GLY A 79 -0.15 7.86 4.79
N PHE A 80 0.50 7.14 5.72
CA PHE A 80 1.19 5.88 5.42
C PHE A 80 0.35 4.63 5.73
N GLU A 81 -0.87 4.81 6.22
CA GLU A 81 -1.76 3.70 6.55
C GLU A 81 -2.63 3.36 5.35
N LEU A 82 -2.79 2.06 5.08
CA LEU A 82 -3.60 1.56 3.98
C LEU A 82 -4.93 1.03 4.51
N TYR A 83 -6.02 1.45 3.89
CA TYR A 83 -7.38 1.00 4.19
C TYR A 83 -8.05 0.45 2.93
N SER A 84 -8.92 -0.55 3.07
CA SER A 84 -9.80 -0.97 1.97
C SER A 84 -10.89 0.08 1.73
N SER A 85 -11.15 0.42 0.46
CA SER A 85 -12.21 1.37 0.08
C SER A 85 -13.55 0.69 -0.23
N ARG A 86 -13.52 -0.65 -0.36
CA ARG A 86 -14.69 -1.53 -0.58
C ARG A 86 -14.37 -2.93 -0.06
N HIS A 87 -15.38 -3.79 -0.04
CA HIS A 87 -15.17 -5.22 0.19
C HIS A 87 -14.28 -5.81 -0.91
N ILE A 88 -13.26 -6.59 -0.54
CA ILE A 88 -12.28 -7.25 -1.43
C ILE A 88 -12.45 -8.75 -1.35
#